data_AF-A0A401PVE8-F1
#
_entry.id   AF-A0A401PVE8-F1
#
_cell.length_a   1.000
_cell.length_b   1.000
_cell.length_c   1.000
_cell.angle_alpha   90.00
_cell.angle_beta   90.00
_cell.angle_gamma   90.00
#
_symmetry.space_group_name_H-M   'P 1'
#
loop_
_entity.id
_entity.type
_entity.pdbx_description
1 polymer ?
#
loop_
_entity_poly.entity_id
_entity_poly.type
_entity_poly.pdbx_seq_one_letter_code
_entity_poly.pdbx_strand_id
1 'polypeptide(L)'
;CYLKYCICLTEFEILNIPYTIESFHNSPKEGMIKGLWKNHNHEPRAVRLVTELSLEYKVYDPQLWNGILQKLLAFNMVDYLRKVLVTITAIHPLWQIPTFTRAWRSVILAPFLSASCPPSPMQLDACYESFVLLIKCPILLDLDLVGIAKQYVQLELMAFALGCLLLIPYSEKRKQQIQGFLLSVDPVILLQQVIDHMTTGEVAGYACKIKELALDSIADKKQYEKLIGTKFFPFLKQHMIDNKRVEELANYLVDRSCLDDAISVVTEYLTHEGRPIKSNISPAEILKTFDFACYNDAKPHGYQALVCSHLASRWKKIEMYSYGIINNRYQIIWTLLGPTKAGAR
;
A
#
# COMPACT_ATOMS: atom_id res chain seq x y z
N CYS A 1 12.84 33.35 19.09
CA CYS A 1 11.54 34.05 19.02
C CYS A 1 10.96 34.24 20.41
N TYR A 2 10.60 35.48 20.77
CA TYR A 2 9.96 35.86 22.04
C TYR A 2 8.70 35.01 22.37
N LEU A 3 7.92 34.63 21.35
CA LEU A 3 6.73 33.79 21.52
C LEU A 3 6.99 32.43 22.21
N LYS A 4 8.14 31.80 21.94
CA LYS A 4 8.49 30.52 22.59
C LYS A 4 8.77 30.69 24.09
N TYR A 5 9.36 31.83 24.46
CA TYR A 5 9.60 32.18 25.86
C TYR A 5 8.28 32.36 26.60
N CYS A 6 7.33 33.08 25.99
CA CYS A 6 5.99 33.24 26.55
C CYS A 6 5.28 31.90 26.79
N ILE A 7 5.33 30.97 25.83
CA ILE A 7 4.73 29.64 25.98
C ILE A 7 5.36 28.87 27.15
N CYS A 8 6.69 28.88 27.27
CA CYS A 8 7.37 28.20 28.37
C CYS A 8 6.99 28.82 29.73
N LEU A 9 6.89 30.15 29.82
CA LEU A 9 6.53 30.86 31.04
C LEU A 9 5.09 30.62 31.45
N THR A 10 4.15 30.52 30.51
CA THR A 10 2.79 30.12 30.82
C THR A 10 2.76 28.71 31.43
N GLU A 11 3.55 27.77 30.93
CA GLU A 11 3.66 26.44 31.56
C GLU A 11 4.30 26.51 32.96
N PHE A 12 5.32 27.35 33.16
CA PHE A 12 5.88 27.59 34.51
C PHE A 12 4.84 28.16 35.48
N GLU A 13 4.06 29.14 35.06
CA GLU A 13 2.98 29.74 35.85
C GLU A 13 1.91 28.71 36.22
N ILE A 14 1.47 27.89 35.26
CA ILE A 14 0.50 26.81 35.51
C ILE A 14 1.02 25.79 36.53
N LEU A 15 2.32 25.48 36.47
CA LEU A 15 3.00 24.57 37.40
C LEU A 15 3.33 25.23 38.75
N ASN A 16 2.93 26.48 38.96
CA ASN A 16 3.27 27.31 40.13
C ASN A 16 4.78 27.43 40.37
N ILE A 17 5.57 27.50 39.30
CA ILE A 17 7.02 27.65 39.33
C ILE A 17 7.36 29.12 39.07
N PRO A 18 7.91 29.86 40.04
CA PRO A 18 8.18 31.29 39.89
C PRO A 18 9.40 31.51 38.99
N TYR A 19 9.17 31.72 37.70
CA TYR A 19 10.19 32.12 36.72
C TYR A 19 9.79 33.42 36.04
N THR A 20 10.71 34.39 36.00
CA THR A 20 10.57 35.61 35.18
C THR A 20 11.18 35.39 33.79
N ILE A 21 10.82 36.22 32.80
CA ILE A 21 11.45 36.18 31.47
C ILE A 21 12.97 36.30 31.59
N GLU A 22 13.44 37.23 32.40
CA GLU A 22 14.86 37.53 32.58
C GLU A 22 15.62 36.39 33.26
N SER A 23 15.06 35.83 34.34
CA SER A 23 15.67 34.67 35.02
C SER A 23 15.69 33.43 34.13
N PHE A 24 14.64 33.20 33.35
CA PHE A 24 14.61 32.11 32.38
C PHE A 24 15.67 32.34 31.30
N HIS A 25 15.76 33.54 30.72
CA HIS A 25 16.73 33.88 29.68
C HIS A 25 18.17 33.67 30.15
N ASN A 26 18.52 34.18 31.33
CA ASN A 26 19.88 34.20 31.84
C ASN A 26 20.31 32.90 32.55
N SER A 27 19.37 32.00 32.86
CA SER A 27 19.69 30.74 33.54
C SER A 27 20.47 29.74 32.65
N PRO A 28 21.39 28.96 33.23
CA PRO A 28 21.99 27.82 32.56
C PRO A 28 20.91 26.76 32.29
N LYS A 29 20.57 26.56 31.01
CA LYS A 29 19.40 25.78 30.60
C LYS A 29 19.44 24.34 31.08
N GLU A 30 20.59 23.67 30.99
CA GLU A 30 20.76 22.31 31.49
C GLU A 30 20.49 22.20 33.00
N GLY A 31 21.10 23.08 33.80
CA GLY A 31 20.91 23.09 35.26
C GLY A 31 19.47 23.35 35.66
N MET A 32 18.83 24.32 34.99
CA MET A 32 17.40 24.61 35.16
C MET A 32 16.54 23.38 34.84
N ILE A 33 16.72 22.77 33.67
CA ILE A 33 15.94 21.58 33.23
C ILE A 33 16.11 20.43 34.23
N LYS A 34 17.33 20.15 34.68
CA LYS A 34 17.61 19.13 35.70
C LYS A 34 16.94 19.47 37.04
N GLY A 35 16.91 20.75 37.43
CA GLY A 35 16.20 21.22 38.63
C GLY A 35 14.68 21.00 38.54
N LEU A 36 14.07 21.36 37.40
CA LEU A 36 12.64 21.14 37.15
C LEU A 36 12.29 19.66 37.21
N TRP A 37 13.10 18.82 36.56
CA TRP A 37 12.94 17.37 36.61
C TRP A 37 12.97 16.84 38.05
N LYS A 38 13.95 17.26 38.85
CA LYS A 38 14.10 16.80 40.24
C LYS A 38 12.86 17.11 41.08
N ASN A 39 12.25 18.27 40.88
CA ASN A 39 11.17 18.76 41.76
C ASN A 39 9.77 18.40 41.25
N HIS A 40 9.56 18.29 39.93
CA HIS A 40 8.23 18.20 39.33
C HIS A 40 7.97 16.95 38.46
N ASN A 41 8.87 15.95 38.43
CA ASN A 41 8.67 14.73 37.60
C ASN A 41 7.43 13.87 37.95
N HIS A 42 6.71 14.20 39.02
CA HIS A 42 5.47 13.53 39.40
C HIS A 42 4.26 14.06 38.63
N GLU A 43 4.38 15.18 37.93
CA GLU A 43 3.29 15.78 37.17
C GLU A 43 3.49 15.60 35.64
N PRO A 44 2.48 15.08 34.90
CA PRO A 44 2.60 14.85 33.45
C PRO A 44 2.94 16.12 32.65
N ARG A 45 2.37 17.27 33.03
CA ARG A 45 2.65 18.57 32.38
C ARG A 45 4.10 18.99 32.54
N ALA A 46 4.65 18.86 33.75
CA ALA A 46 6.04 19.16 34.01
C ALA A 46 7.00 18.23 33.26
N VAL A 47 6.68 16.92 33.16
CA VAL A 47 7.47 15.97 32.36
C VAL A 47 7.45 16.36 30.88
N ARG A 48 6.30 16.78 30.35
CA ARG A 48 6.20 17.30 28.99
C ARG A 48 7.05 18.57 28.81
N LEU A 49 6.94 19.55 29.70
CA LEU A 49 7.73 20.78 29.64
C LEU A 49 9.23 20.48 29.67
N VAL A 50 9.69 19.62 30.58
CA VAL A 50 11.09 19.18 30.67
C VAL A 50 11.54 18.52 29.36
N THR A 51 10.67 17.72 28.73
CA THR A 51 10.96 17.08 27.43
C THR A 51 11.15 18.12 26.32
N GLU A 52 10.20 19.05 26.17
CA GLU A 52 10.26 20.12 25.16
C GLU A 52 11.50 21.01 25.34
N LEU A 53 11.78 21.42 26.58
CA LEU A 53 12.96 22.22 26.90
C LEU A 53 14.26 21.43 26.60
N SER A 54 14.29 20.14 26.90
CA SER A 54 15.45 19.29 26.61
C SER A 54 15.72 19.18 25.12
N LEU A 55 14.66 19.05 24.31
CA LEU A 55 14.76 19.01 22.85
C LEU A 55 15.23 20.36 22.28
N GLU A 56 14.60 21.47 22.68
CA GLU A 56 14.91 22.82 22.17
C GLU A 56 16.35 23.24 22.50
N TYR A 57 16.78 23.01 23.75
CA TYR A 57 18.12 23.39 24.22
C TYR A 57 19.16 22.28 24.07
N LYS A 58 18.82 21.18 23.38
CA LYS A 58 19.73 20.07 23.06
C LYS A 58 20.38 19.44 24.31
N VAL A 59 19.61 19.32 25.39
CA VAL A 59 20.05 18.66 26.63
C VAL A 59 19.77 17.17 26.52
N TYR A 60 20.79 16.39 26.21
CA TYR A 60 20.70 14.94 25.94
C TYR A 60 21.38 14.06 26.99
N ASP A 61 21.35 14.50 28.25
CA ASP A 61 21.86 13.73 29.38
C ASP A 61 21.13 12.36 29.48
N PRO A 62 21.86 11.21 29.42
CA PRO A 62 21.20 9.91 29.38
C PRO A 62 20.40 9.55 30.63
N GLN A 63 20.82 10.02 31.81
CA GLN A 63 20.10 9.73 33.06
C GLN A 63 18.77 10.48 33.10
N LEU A 64 18.78 11.76 32.70
CA LEU A 64 17.58 12.57 32.56
C LEU A 64 16.61 11.93 31.56
N TRP A 65 17.08 11.58 30.35
CA TRP A 65 16.23 10.99 29.32
C TRP A 65 15.69 9.61 29.70
N ASN A 66 16.46 8.80 30.44
CA ASN A 66 15.93 7.56 31.01
C ASN A 66 14.73 7.85 31.90
N GLY A 67 14.83 8.83 32.80
CA GLY A 67 13.74 9.26 33.66
C GLY A 67 12.54 9.78 32.87
N ILE A 68 12.76 10.68 31.90
CA ILE A 68 11.71 11.25 31.05
C ILE A 68 10.91 10.15 30.36
N LEU A 69 11.60 9.24 29.65
CA LEU A 69 10.93 8.16 28.92
C LEU A 69 10.16 7.22 29.87
N GLN A 70 10.70 6.97 31.08
CA GLN A 70 10.01 6.17 32.09
C GLN A 70 8.69 6.83 32.53
N LYS A 71 8.70 8.15 32.77
CA LYS A 71 7.50 8.88 33.17
C LYS A 71 6.49 9.02 32.04
N LEU A 72 6.93 9.29 30.81
CA LEU A 72 6.04 9.35 29.64
C LEU A 72 5.29 8.03 29.43
N LEU A 73 5.97 6.90 29.63
CA LEU A 73 5.35 5.58 29.65
C LEU A 73 4.37 5.42 30.82
N ALA A 74 4.80 5.76 32.04
CA ALA A 74 3.97 5.61 33.24
C ALA A 74 2.68 6.45 33.20
N PHE A 75 2.72 7.62 32.56
CA PHE A 75 1.55 8.48 32.35
C PHE A 75 0.73 8.12 31.11
N ASN A 76 1.07 7.03 30.42
CA ASN A 76 0.38 6.56 29.21
C ASN A 76 0.27 7.62 28.10
N MET A 77 1.29 8.47 27.94
CA MET A 77 1.31 9.56 26.95
C MET A 77 1.74 9.06 25.57
N VAL A 78 1.10 8.01 25.05
CA VAL A 78 1.57 7.24 23.87
C VAL A 78 1.77 8.10 22.62
N ASP A 79 0.78 8.94 22.27
CA ASP A 79 0.85 9.78 21.06
C ASP A 79 1.96 10.83 21.13
N TYR A 80 2.19 11.37 22.33
CA TYR A 80 3.27 12.32 22.57
C TYR A 80 4.62 11.63 22.56
N LEU A 81 4.73 10.50 23.26
CA LEU A 81 5.93 9.67 23.32
C LEU A 81 6.38 9.24 21.92
N ARG A 82 5.44 8.90 21.02
CA ARG A 82 5.74 8.62 19.61
C ARG A 82 6.52 9.75 18.93
N LYS A 83 6.04 10.99 19.06
CA LYS A 83 6.69 12.18 18.47
C LYS A 83 8.06 12.44 19.07
N VAL A 84 8.17 12.27 20.39
CA VAL A 84 9.43 12.41 21.12
C VAL A 84 10.45 11.39 20.60
N LEU A 85 10.08 10.11 20.54
CA LEU A 85 10.96 9.03 20.09
C LEU A 85 11.51 9.26 18.68
N VAL A 86 10.63 9.63 17.73
CA VAL A 86 11.06 9.96 16.36
C VAL A 86 12.04 11.14 16.34
N THR A 87 11.79 12.17 17.15
CA THR A 87 12.67 13.35 17.25
C THR A 87 14.05 12.97 17.79
N ILE A 88 14.11 12.09 18.79
CA ILE A 88 15.37 11.70 19.43
C ILE A 88 16.08 10.53 18.74
N THR A 89 15.53 9.95 17.67
CA THR A 89 16.15 8.84 16.93
C THR A 89 17.57 9.17 16.48
N ALA A 90 17.83 10.42 16.05
CA ALA A 90 19.15 10.85 15.57
C ALA A 90 20.19 11.04 16.70
N ILE A 91 19.79 10.91 17.97
CA ILE A 91 20.65 11.15 19.13
C ILE A 91 21.17 9.81 19.66
N HIS A 92 22.21 9.28 19.00
CA HIS A 92 22.77 7.95 19.30
C HIS A 92 23.12 7.66 20.77
N PRO A 93 23.63 8.61 21.58
CA PRO A 93 23.89 8.34 23.00
C PRO A 93 22.66 7.87 23.79
N LEU A 94 21.45 8.25 23.36
CA LEU A 94 20.22 7.87 24.03
C LEU A 94 19.80 6.42 23.73
N TRP A 95 20.37 5.78 22.71
CA TRP A 95 20.00 4.41 22.34
C TRP A 95 20.44 3.39 23.41
N GLN A 96 21.47 3.71 24.18
CA GLN A 96 21.99 2.85 25.25
C GLN A 96 21.11 2.87 26.52
N ILE A 97 20.09 3.72 26.55
CA ILE A 97 19.19 3.84 27.69
C ILE A 97 18.22 2.65 27.68
N PRO A 98 18.12 1.85 28.77
CA PRO A 98 17.25 0.68 28.80
C PRO A 98 15.77 1.00 28.51
N THR A 99 15.30 2.17 28.97
CA THR A 99 13.92 2.60 28.74
C THR A 99 13.66 3.01 27.29
N PHE A 100 14.68 3.37 26.52
CA PHE A 100 14.54 3.73 25.10
C PHE A 100 13.95 2.58 24.30
N THR A 101 14.54 1.38 24.44
CA THR A 101 14.05 0.16 23.78
C THR A 101 12.64 -0.21 24.23
N ARG A 102 12.37 -0.09 25.53
CA ARG A 102 11.03 -0.34 26.08
C ARG A 102 10.00 0.65 25.52
N ALA A 103 10.37 1.92 25.37
CA ALA A 103 9.49 2.96 24.87
C ALA A 103 9.10 2.71 23.42
N TRP A 104 10.07 2.42 22.54
CA TRP A 104 9.83 2.02 21.15
C TRP A 104 8.90 0.82 21.04
N ARG A 105 9.19 -0.27 21.78
CA ARG A 105 8.32 -1.45 21.83
C ARG A 105 6.90 -1.09 22.26
N SER A 106 6.76 -0.27 23.30
CA SER A 106 5.45 0.12 23.81
C SER A 106 4.63 0.90 22.78
N VAL A 107 5.21 1.89 22.10
CA VAL A 107 4.46 2.71 21.12
C VAL A 107 4.13 1.94 19.85
N ILE A 108 5.00 1.03 19.41
CA ILE A 108 4.76 0.15 18.25
C ILE A 108 3.64 -0.84 18.57
N LEU A 109 3.65 -1.43 19.75
CA LEU A 109 2.69 -2.46 20.11
C LEU A 109 1.34 -1.90 20.59
N ALA A 110 1.27 -0.61 20.93
CA ALA A 110 0.08 0.02 21.50
C ALA A 110 -1.22 -0.23 20.70
N PRO A 111 -1.27 -0.14 19.36
CA PRO A 111 -2.50 -0.36 18.62
C PRO A 111 -3.07 -1.77 18.79
N PHE A 112 -2.23 -2.79 18.96
CA PHE A 112 -2.66 -4.19 19.06
C PHE A 112 -3.30 -4.52 20.41
N LEU A 113 -3.05 -3.71 21.45
CA LEU A 113 -3.61 -3.95 22.79
C LEU A 113 -5.10 -3.63 22.87
N SER A 114 -5.60 -2.76 21.99
CA SER A 114 -6.98 -2.27 22.02
C SER A 114 -7.70 -2.39 20.67
N ALA A 115 -7.08 -3.03 19.68
CA ALA A 115 -7.68 -3.21 18.37
C ALA A 115 -8.78 -4.29 18.41
N SER A 116 -9.86 -4.04 17.68
CA SER A 116 -10.89 -5.03 17.37
C SER A 116 -10.66 -5.63 15.98
N CYS A 117 -11.24 -6.79 15.72
CA CYS A 117 -11.24 -7.40 14.39
C CYS A 117 -12.67 -7.42 13.83
N PRO A 118 -12.94 -6.77 12.68
CA PRO A 118 -12.03 -5.91 11.91
C PRO A 118 -11.74 -4.57 12.62
N PRO A 119 -10.62 -3.89 12.29
CA PRO A 119 -10.27 -2.61 12.88
C PRO A 119 -11.19 -1.49 12.40
N SER A 120 -11.58 -0.60 13.31
CA SER A 120 -12.23 0.66 12.95
C SER A 120 -11.27 1.58 12.17
N PRO A 121 -11.76 2.60 11.43
CA PRO A 121 -10.89 3.52 10.70
C PRO A 121 -9.80 4.15 11.59
N MET A 122 -10.12 4.54 12.82
CA MET A 122 -9.13 5.08 13.77
C MET A 122 -8.09 4.04 14.20
N GLN A 123 -8.49 2.78 14.37
CA GLN A 123 -7.56 1.70 14.70
C GLN A 123 -6.68 1.35 13.50
N LEU A 124 -7.21 1.42 12.29
CA LEU A 124 -6.44 1.24 11.05
C LEU A 124 -5.36 2.32 10.91
N ASP A 125 -5.70 3.59 11.16
CA ASP A 125 -4.72 4.68 11.17
C ASP A 125 -3.63 4.45 12.24
N ALA A 126 -4.01 3.99 13.43
CA ALA A 126 -3.05 3.65 14.48
C ALA A 126 -2.13 2.48 14.06
N CYS A 127 -2.67 1.49 13.35
CA CYS A 127 -1.92 0.36 12.79
C CYS A 127 -0.97 0.79 11.67
N TYR A 128 -1.40 1.69 10.80
CA TYR A 128 -0.56 2.31 9.77
C TYR A 128 0.61 3.07 10.40
N GLU A 129 0.32 3.92 11.37
CA GLU A 129 1.35 4.69 12.07
C GLU A 129 2.34 3.80 12.84
N SER A 130 1.88 2.69 13.40
CA SER A 130 2.77 1.69 14.02
C SER A 130 3.74 1.08 12.99
N PHE A 131 3.27 0.82 11.77
CA PHE A 131 4.14 0.35 10.70
C PHE A 131 5.17 1.41 10.28
N VAL A 132 4.76 2.67 10.18
CA VAL A 132 5.69 3.79 9.93
C VAL A 132 6.75 3.89 11.03
N LEU A 133 6.37 3.70 12.30
CA LEU A 133 7.34 3.67 13.40
C LEU A 133 8.32 2.51 13.30
N LEU A 134 7.86 1.33 12.88
CA LEU A 134 8.74 0.18 12.65
C LEU A 134 9.81 0.52 11.61
N ILE A 135 9.45 1.17 10.51
CA ILE A 135 10.41 1.59 9.47
C ILE A 135 11.45 2.56 10.03
N LYS A 136 11.07 3.44 10.97
CA LYS A 136 11.95 4.44 11.60
C LYS A 136 12.72 3.92 12.81
N CYS A 137 12.43 2.71 13.27
CA CYS A 137 12.86 2.22 14.57
C CYS A 137 14.38 1.96 14.57
N PRO A 138 15.18 2.64 15.40
CA PRO A 138 16.63 2.46 15.43
C PRO A 138 17.07 1.10 16.01
N ILE A 139 16.18 0.42 16.71
CA ILE A 139 16.44 -0.85 17.40
C ILE A 139 15.67 -2.02 16.76
N LEU A 140 15.42 -1.92 15.45
CA LEU A 140 14.63 -2.90 14.69
C LEU A 140 15.12 -4.34 14.88
N LEU A 141 16.43 -4.53 15.02
CA LEU A 141 17.08 -5.84 15.21
C LEU A 141 16.67 -6.54 16.51
N ASP A 142 16.27 -5.77 17.54
CA ASP A 142 15.87 -6.29 18.85
C ASP A 142 14.36 -6.59 18.92
N LEU A 143 13.60 -6.33 17.85
CA LEU A 143 12.16 -6.53 17.80
C LEU A 143 11.80 -7.92 17.24
N ASP A 144 10.77 -8.54 17.82
CA ASP A 144 10.17 -9.74 17.26
C ASP A 144 9.24 -9.38 16.08
N LEU A 145 9.84 -9.12 14.92
CA LEU A 145 9.12 -8.76 13.70
C LEU A 145 8.14 -9.85 13.24
N VAL A 146 8.43 -11.12 13.55
CA VAL A 146 7.54 -12.24 13.23
C VAL A 146 6.32 -12.21 14.16
N GLY A 147 6.54 -11.98 15.46
CA GLY A 147 5.46 -11.78 16.43
C GLY A 147 4.57 -10.59 16.06
N ILE A 148 5.15 -9.47 15.65
CA ILE A 148 4.41 -8.28 15.21
C ILE A 148 3.62 -8.57 13.92
N ALA A 149 4.21 -9.25 12.94
CA ALA A 149 3.50 -9.67 11.74
C ALA A 149 2.26 -10.51 12.08
N LYS A 150 2.36 -11.42 13.07
CA LYS A 150 1.20 -12.20 13.54
C LYS A 150 0.10 -11.33 14.16
N GLN A 151 0.44 -10.23 14.84
CA GLN A 151 -0.57 -9.29 15.35
C GLN A 151 -1.33 -8.62 14.21
N TYR A 152 -0.65 -8.21 13.13
CA TYR A 152 -1.33 -7.69 11.94
C TYR A 152 -2.22 -8.74 11.27
N VAL A 153 -1.80 -10.01 11.21
CA VAL A 153 -2.64 -11.10 10.69
C VAL A 153 -3.92 -11.26 11.52
N GLN A 154 -3.83 -11.14 12.85
CA GLN A 154 -5.00 -11.23 13.74
C GLN A 154 -6.01 -10.10 13.53
N LEU A 155 -5.57 -8.97 12.97
CA LEU A 155 -6.42 -7.84 12.59
C LEU A 155 -6.82 -7.87 11.11
N GLU A 156 -6.57 -8.98 10.42
CA GLU A 156 -6.80 -9.16 8.98
C GLU A 156 -6.00 -8.19 8.09
N LEU A 157 -4.91 -7.61 8.59
CA LEU A 157 -4.05 -6.63 7.91
C LEU A 157 -2.83 -7.29 7.24
N MET A 158 -3.09 -8.16 6.26
CA MET A 158 -2.09 -9.00 5.60
C MET A 158 -0.97 -8.20 4.91
N ALA A 159 -1.26 -7.04 4.30
CA ALA A 159 -0.24 -6.21 3.67
C ALA A 159 0.79 -5.69 4.68
N PHE A 160 0.33 -5.21 5.84
CA PHE A 160 1.21 -4.75 6.92
C PHE A 160 1.98 -5.91 7.56
N ALA A 161 1.37 -7.09 7.68
CA ALA A 161 2.05 -8.29 8.15
C ALA A 161 3.23 -8.65 7.23
N LEU A 162 3.02 -8.69 5.91
CA LEU A 162 4.09 -8.93 4.94
C LEU A 162 5.15 -7.82 4.95
N GLY A 163 4.71 -6.56 5.13
CA GLY A 163 5.60 -5.43 5.37
C GLY A 163 6.55 -5.65 6.55
N CYS A 164 6.04 -6.18 7.67
CA CYS A 164 6.87 -6.50 8.84
C CYS A 164 7.89 -7.62 8.55
N LEU A 165 7.51 -8.62 7.74
CA LEU A 165 8.45 -9.68 7.35
C LEU A 165 9.56 -9.15 6.43
N LEU A 166 9.27 -8.19 5.55
CA LEU A 166 10.27 -7.53 4.71
C LEU A 166 11.35 -6.80 5.53
N LEU A 167 11.01 -6.31 6.71
CA LEU A 167 11.93 -5.64 7.64
C LEU A 167 12.91 -6.60 8.33
N ILE A 168 12.75 -7.93 8.20
CA ILE A 168 13.67 -8.89 8.82
C ILE A 168 15.07 -8.73 8.22
N PRO A 169 16.11 -8.48 9.03
CA PRO A 169 17.47 -8.17 8.55
C PRO A 169 18.18 -9.41 7.97
N TYR A 170 17.88 -10.60 8.50
CA TYR A 170 18.51 -11.85 8.10
C TYR A 170 17.86 -12.44 6.85
N SER A 171 18.60 -12.51 5.74
CA SER A 171 18.07 -12.86 4.40
C SER A 171 17.35 -14.21 4.35
N GLU A 172 17.97 -15.27 4.88
CA GLU A 172 17.39 -16.63 4.82
C GLU A 172 16.14 -16.74 5.68
N LYS A 173 16.19 -16.22 6.92
CA LYS A 173 15.02 -16.17 7.80
C LYS A 173 13.90 -15.35 7.16
N ARG A 174 14.22 -14.18 6.59
CA ARG A 174 13.25 -13.34 5.88
C ARG A 174 12.59 -14.10 4.74
N LYS A 175 13.39 -14.72 3.87
CA LYS A 175 12.89 -15.50 2.71
C LYS A 175 11.97 -16.63 3.17
N GLN A 176 12.38 -17.40 4.18
CA GLN A 176 11.58 -18.48 4.74
C GLN A 176 10.24 -17.99 5.29
N GLN A 177 10.23 -16.90 6.07
CA GLN A 177 9.00 -16.35 6.64
C GLN A 177 8.07 -15.79 5.56
N ILE A 178 8.61 -15.07 4.57
CA ILE A 178 7.83 -14.53 3.44
C ILE A 178 7.21 -15.68 2.63
N GLN A 179 7.99 -16.71 2.29
CA GLN A 179 7.48 -17.85 1.54
C GLN A 179 6.39 -18.58 2.31
N GLY A 180 6.60 -18.86 3.60
CA GLY A 180 5.59 -19.49 4.45
C GLY A 180 4.29 -18.68 4.51
N PHE A 181 4.40 -17.35 4.63
CA PHE A 181 3.26 -16.45 4.65
C PHE A 181 2.47 -16.44 3.33
N LEU A 182 3.17 -16.31 2.19
CA LEU A 182 2.56 -16.29 0.85
C LEU A 182 1.92 -17.63 0.45
N LEU A 183 2.27 -18.75 1.09
CA LEU A 183 1.57 -20.02 0.90
C LEU A 183 0.17 -20.01 1.50
N SER A 184 -0.04 -19.31 2.62
CA SER A 184 -1.32 -19.27 3.35
C SER A 184 -2.25 -18.13 2.95
N VAL A 185 -1.72 -17.03 2.43
CA VAL A 185 -2.50 -15.81 2.16
C VAL A 185 -2.93 -15.75 0.70
N ASP A 186 -4.16 -15.28 0.45
CA ASP A 186 -4.62 -15.00 -0.91
C ASP A 186 -3.95 -13.74 -1.47
N PRO A 187 -3.17 -13.84 -2.56
CA PRO A 187 -2.46 -12.69 -3.11
C PRO A 187 -3.36 -11.53 -3.55
N VAL A 188 -4.63 -11.79 -3.89
CA VAL A 188 -5.59 -10.74 -4.27
C VAL A 188 -5.89 -9.82 -3.09
N ILE A 189 -6.01 -10.37 -1.87
CA ILE A 189 -6.23 -9.58 -0.65
C ILE A 189 -5.04 -8.65 -0.40
N LEU A 190 -3.81 -9.14 -0.61
CA LEU A 190 -2.60 -8.32 -0.49
C LEU A 190 -2.61 -7.15 -1.47
N LEU A 191 -2.91 -7.41 -2.75
CA LEU A 191 -3.00 -6.37 -3.76
C LEU A 191 -4.07 -5.31 -3.44
N GLN A 192 -5.23 -5.75 -2.94
CA GLN A 192 -6.30 -4.85 -2.54
C GLN A 192 -5.89 -3.98 -1.35
N GLN A 193 -5.34 -4.56 -0.29
CA GLN A 193 -4.91 -3.79 0.89
C GLN A 193 -3.76 -2.83 0.61
N VAL A 194 -2.85 -3.16 -0.30
CA VAL A 194 -1.81 -2.22 -0.73
C VAL A 194 -2.43 -0.97 -1.35
N ILE A 195 -3.44 -1.12 -2.21
CA ILE A 195 -4.15 0.01 -2.82
C ILE A 195 -4.97 0.78 -1.77
N ASP A 196 -5.62 0.08 -0.85
CA ASP A 196 -6.51 0.74 0.09
C ASP A 196 -5.76 1.44 1.23
N HIS A 197 -4.58 0.95 1.61
CA HIS A 197 -3.93 1.34 2.87
C HIS A 197 -2.45 1.74 2.74
N MET A 198 -1.79 1.53 1.59
CA MET A 198 -0.34 1.76 1.44
C MET A 198 0.04 2.67 0.25
N THR A 199 -0.84 3.60 -0.14
CA THR A 199 -0.67 4.39 -1.37
C THR A 199 0.14 5.69 -1.23
N THR A 200 0.50 6.11 -0.01
CA THR A 200 1.16 7.41 0.20
C THR A 200 2.30 7.36 1.23
N GLY A 201 3.16 8.37 1.16
CA GLY A 201 4.14 8.66 2.20
C GLY A 201 5.28 7.64 2.34
N GLU A 202 5.62 7.34 3.60
CA GLU A 202 6.84 6.62 4.00
C GLU A 202 6.77 5.11 3.74
N VAL A 203 5.59 4.58 3.42
CA VAL A 203 5.37 3.14 3.16
C VAL A 203 5.42 2.77 1.68
N ALA A 204 5.50 3.74 0.76
CA ALA A 204 5.38 3.51 -0.68
C ALA A 204 6.42 2.52 -1.24
N GLY A 205 7.66 2.55 -0.72
CA GLY A 205 8.70 1.58 -1.11
C GLY A 205 8.32 0.14 -0.74
N TYR A 206 7.70 -0.06 0.43
CA TYR A 206 7.21 -1.36 0.86
C TYR A 206 5.96 -1.78 0.10
N ALA A 207 5.07 -0.84 -0.19
CA ALA A 207 3.87 -1.06 -1.00
C ALA A 207 4.22 -1.66 -2.37
N CYS A 208 5.23 -1.10 -3.05
CA CYS A 208 5.76 -1.62 -4.31
C CYS A 208 6.28 -3.06 -4.13
N LYS A 209 7.10 -3.29 -3.10
CA LYS A 209 7.69 -4.62 -2.88
C LYS A 209 6.67 -5.70 -2.53
N ILE A 210 5.65 -5.35 -1.74
CA ILE A 210 4.54 -6.24 -1.40
C ILE A 210 3.74 -6.59 -2.66
N LYS A 211 3.49 -5.61 -3.53
CA LYS A 211 2.80 -5.81 -4.80
C LYS A 211 3.56 -6.76 -5.72
N GLU A 212 4.87 -6.57 -5.88
CA GLU A 212 5.73 -7.50 -6.63
C GLU A 212 5.62 -8.93 -6.08
N LEU A 213 5.78 -9.10 -4.77
CA LEU A 213 5.71 -10.43 -4.13
C LEU A 213 4.34 -11.10 -4.30
N ALA A 214 3.25 -10.34 -4.26
CA ALA A 214 1.92 -10.87 -4.50
C ALA A 214 1.75 -11.33 -5.96
N LEU A 215 2.25 -10.55 -6.93
CA LEU A 215 2.21 -10.88 -8.36
C LEU A 215 3.11 -12.08 -8.68
N ASP A 216 4.32 -12.14 -8.11
CA ASP A 216 5.21 -13.30 -8.20
C ASP A 216 4.53 -14.55 -7.66
N SER A 217 3.88 -14.46 -6.50
CA SER A 217 3.16 -15.61 -5.94
C SER A 217 2.01 -16.09 -6.85
N ILE A 218 1.36 -15.21 -7.61
CA ILE A 218 0.32 -15.60 -8.57
C ILE A 218 0.95 -16.28 -9.78
N ALA A 219 2.04 -15.69 -10.30
CA ALA A 219 2.74 -16.20 -11.47
C ALA A 219 3.37 -17.57 -11.20
N ASP A 220 4.04 -17.75 -10.06
CA ASP A 220 4.68 -19.02 -9.67
C ASP A 220 3.66 -20.14 -9.45
N LYS A 221 2.48 -19.80 -8.91
CA LYS A 221 1.37 -20.76 -8.74
C LYS A 221 0.50 -20.91 -9.99
N LYS A 222 0.78 -20.15 -11.07
CA LYS A 222 -0.03 -20.07 -12.30
C LYS A 222 -1.52 -19.77 -12.06
N GLN A 223 -1.83 -19.00 -11.02
CA GLN A 223 -3.22 -18.66 -10.61
C GLN A 223 -3.73 -17.39 -11.31
N TYR A 224 -3.45 -17.24 -12.60
CA TYR A 224 -3.75 -16.00 -13.33
C TYR A 224 -5.26 -15.70 -13.39
N GLU A 225 -6.10 -16.75 -13.34
CA GLU A 225 -7.56 -16.64 -13.31
C GLU A 225 -8.10 -15.75 -12.20
N LYS A 226 -7.35 -15.58 -11.10
CA LYS A 226 -7.73 -14.68 -10.00
C LYS A 226 -7.72 -13.20 -10.38
N LEU A 227 -6.91 -12.82 -11.36
CA LEU A 227 -6.73 -11.41 -11.74
C LEU A 227 -7.37 -11.07 -13.09
N ILE A 228 -7.58 -12.04 -13.97
CA ILE A 228 -8.23 -11.82 -15.27
C ILE A 228 -9.61 -11.18 -15.06
N GLY A 229 -9.90 -10.11 -15.80
CA GLY A 229 -11.15 -9.35 -15.68
C GLY A 229 -11.25 -8.44 -14.44
N THR A 230 -10.24 -8.42 -13.57
CA THR A 230 -10.20 -7.51 -12.41
C THR A 230 -9.42 -6.24 -12.71
N LYS A 231 -9.55 -5.22 -11.85
CA LYS A 231 -8.72 -4.00 -11.89
C LYS A 231 -7.22 -4.26 -11.75
N PHE A 232 -6.82 -5.46 -11.31
CA PHE A 232 -5.43 -5.84 -11.11
C PHE A 232 -4.77 -6.45 -12.35
N PHE A 233 -5.54 -6.84 -13.36
CA PHE A 233 -5.01 -7.46 -14.56
C PHE A 233 -3.94 -6.61 -15.27
N PRO A 234 -4.11 -5.28 -15.44
CA PRO A 234 -3.06 -4.45 -16.04
C PRO A 234 -1.73 -4.49 -15.26
N PHE A 235 -1.78 -4.58 -13.93
CA PHE A 235 -0.58 -4.70 -13.11
C PHE A 235 0.12 -6.04 -13.29
N LEU A 236 -0.65 -7.13 -13.44
CA LEU A 236 -0.09 -8.44 -13.79
C LEU A 236 0.58 -8.39 -15.16
N LYS A 237 -0.06 -7.79 -16.18
CA LYS A 237 0.52 -7.68 -17.52
C LYS A 237 1.87 -6.98 -17.49
N GLN A 238 1.92 -5.79 -16.87
CA GLN A 238 3.16 -5.03 -16.73
C GLN A 238 4.23 -5.84 -15.98
N HIS A 239 3.87 -6.49 -14.87
CA HIS A 239 4.81 -7.31 -14.10
C HIS A 239 5.39 -8.47 -14.90
N MET A 240 4.58 -9.15 -15.71
CA MET A 240 5.06 -10.24 -16.56
C MET A 240 5.96 -9.74 -17.69
N ILE A 241 5.71 -8.53 -18.21
CA ILE A 241 6.58 -7.83 -19.18
C ILE A 241 7.93 -7.52 -18.54
N ASP A 242 7.92 -6.83 -17.40
CA ASP A 242 9.15 -6.39 -16.71
C ASP A 242 10.03 -7.58 -16.31
N ASN A 243 9.42 -8.71 -15.95
CA ASN A 243 10.13 -9.94 -15.55
C ASN A 243 10.37 -10.93 -16.69
N LYS A 244 10.09 -10.56 -17.95
CA LYS A 244 10.30 -11.42 -19.15
C LYS A 244 9.57 -12.77 -19.10
N ARG A 245 8.40 -12.81 -18.44
CA ARG A 245 7.54 -14.01 -18.32
C ARG A 245 6.27 -13.91 -19.17
N VAL A 246 6.20 -12.96 -20.10
CA VAL A 246 5.02 -12.71 -20.96
C VAL A 246 4.55 -13.96 -21.70
N GLU A 247 5.49 -14.80 -22.15
CA GLU A 247 5.19 -16.05 -22.85
C GLU A 247 4.33 -16.99 -22.00
N GLU A 248 4.61 -17.09 -20.70
CA GLU A 248 3.85 -17.94 -19.79
C GLU A 248 2.39 -17.46 -19.68
N LEU A 249 2.20 -16.15 -19.53
CA LEU A 249 0.87 -15.55 -19.42
C LEU A 249 0.10 -15.66 -20.74
N ALA A 250 0.75 -15.39 -21.87
CA ALA A 250 0.11 -15.44 -23.18
C ALA A 250 -0.31 -16.88 -23.56
N ASN A 251 0.56 -17.87 -23.31
CA ASN A 251 0.21 -19.29 -23.49
C ASN A 251 -1.00 -19.68 -22.64
N TYR A 252 -1.00 -19.30 -21.35
CA TYR A 252 -2.13 -19.59 -20.46
C TYR A 252 -3.46 -19.00 -20.96
N LEU A 253 -3.45 -17.77 -21.48
CA LEU A 253 -4.65 -17.10 -22.00
C LEU A 253 -5.16 -17.76 -23.28
N VAL A 254 -4.25 -18.19 -24.17
CA VAL A 254 -4.59 -18.93 -25.39
C VAL A 254 -5.24 -20.28 -25.03
N ASP A 255 -4.66 -21.02 -24.09
CA ASP A 255 -5.20 -22.31 -23.62
C ASP A 255 -6.62 -22.17 -23.03
N ARG A 256 -6.93 -21.02 -22.43
CA ARG A 256 -8.25 -20.70 -21.85
C ARG A 256 -9.22 -20.05 -22.84
N SER A 257 -8.85 -19.93 -24.11
CA SER A 257 -9.64 -19.25 -25.16
C SER A 257 -9.89 -17.75 -24.90
N CYS A 258 -9.08 -17.11 -24.05
CA CYS A 258 -9.10 -15.67 -23.78
C CYS A 258 -8.23 -14.93 -24.80
N LEU A 259 -8.58 -15.03 -26.08
CA LEU A 259 -7.75 -14.53 -27.18
C LEU A 259 -7.57 -13.01 -27.17
N ASP A 260 -8.61 -12.25 -26.83
CA ASP A 260 -8.53 -10.78 -26.76
C ASP A 260 -7.51 -10.31 -25.70
N ASP A 261 -7.51 -10.96 -24.53
CA ASP A 261 -6.54 -10.69 -23.47
C ASP A 261 -5.12 -11.12 -23.87
N ALA A 262 -4.96 -12.27 -24.54
CA ALA A 262 -3.67 -12.73 -25.05
C ALA A 262 -3.07 -11.74 -26.06
N ILE A 263 -3.90 -11.23 -26.98
CA ILE A 263 -3.50 -10.22 -27.97
C ILE A 263 -3.13 -8.91 -27.26
N SER A 264 -3.90 -8.49 -26.26
CA SER A 264 -3.59 -7.29 -25.46
C SER A 264 -2.22 -7.41 -24.78
N VAL A 265 -1.92 -8.56 -24.15
CA VAL A 265 -0.64 -8.84 -23.49
C VAL A 265 0.52 -8.77 -24.47
N VAL A 266 0.41 -9.47 -25.61
CA VAL A 266 1.47 -9.50 -26.64
C VAL A 266 1.69 -8.13 -27.27
N THR A 267 0.62 -7.38 -27.51
CA THR A 267 0.70 -6.02 -28.07
C THR A 267 1.40 -5.06 -27.12
N GLU A 268 1.10 -5.13 -25.83
CA GLU A 268 1.76 -4.31 -24.80
C GLU A 268 3.24 -4.65 -24.68
N TYR A 269 3.61 -5.93 -24.70
CA TYR A 269 5.00 -6.35 -24.72
C TYR A 269 5.77 -5.83 -25.95
N LEU A 270 5.21 -6.02 -27.15
CA LEU A 270 5.86 -5.58 -28.38
C LEU A 270 6.05 -4.05 -28.40
N THR A 271 5.10 -3.31 -27.85
CA THR A 271 5.23 -1.86 -27.67
C THR A 271 6.34 -1.51 -26.68
N HIS A 272 6.43 -2.23 -25.56
CA HIS A 272 7.47 -2.06 -24.55
C HIS A 272 8.88 -2.33 -25.10
N GLU A 273 9.03 -3.33 -25.98
CA GLU A 273 10.28 -3.67 -26.69
C GLU A 273 10.61 -2.72 -27.86
N GLY A 274 9.83 -1.65 -28.08
CA GLY A 274 10.05 -0.69 -29.16
C GLY A 274 9.71 -1.24 -30.55
N ARG A 275 8.90 -2.31 -30.63
CA ARG A 275 8.42 -2.95 -31.86
C ARG A 275 6.89 -2.84 -31.99
N PRO A 276 6.32 -1.62 -32.04
CA PRO A 276 4.88 -1.46 -32.09
C PRO A 276 4.27 -2.13 -33.33
N ILE A 277 3.15 -2.82 -33.12
CA ILE A 277 2.42 -3.52 -34.18
C ILE A 277 1.88 -2.49 -35.19
N LYS A 278 2.15 -2.71 -36.49
CA LYS A 278 1.59 -1.86 -37.56
C LYS A 278 0.07 -2.06 -37.65
N SER A 279 -0.67 -0.97 -37.84
CA SER A 279 -2.12 -1.00 -38.07
C SER A 279 -2.41 -1.78 -39.35
N ASN A 280 -2.87 -3.04 -39.21
CA ASN A 280 -3.45 -3.96 -40.22
C ASN A 280 -3.02 -5.44 -40.05
N ILE A 281 -2.31 -5.79 -38.98
CA ILE A 281 -1.90 -7.18 -38.73
C ILE A 281 -3.07 -7.95 -38.09
N SER A 282 -3.32 -9.17 -38.55
CA SER A 282 -4.41 -10.00 -38.03
C SER A 282 -4.10 -10.53 -36.61
N PRO A 283 -5.12 -10.73 -35.74
CA PRO A 283 -4.96 -11.31 -34.41
C PRO A 283 -4.10 -12.58 -34.35
N ALA A 284 -4.24 -13.46 -35.34
CA ALA A 284 -3.48 -14.70 -35.45
C ALA A 284 -2.01 -14.45 -35.83
N GLU A 285 -1.71 -13.42 -36.62
CA GLU A 285 -0.33 -13.04 -36.95
C GLU A 285 0.36 -12.38 -35.76
N ILE A 286 -0.36 -11.59 -34.95
CA ILE A 286 0.18 -11.02 -33.70
C ILE A 286 0.61 -12.15 -32.77
N LEU A 287 -0.27 -13.15 -32.56
CA LEU A 287 0.07 -14.29 -31.73
C LEU A 287 1.22 -15.12 -32.32
N LYS A 288 1.34 -15.26 -33.65
CA LYS A 288 2.48 -15.95 -34.29
C LYS A 288 3.84 -15.25 -34.11
N THR A 289 3.87 -13.94 -33.79
CA THR A 289 5.16 -13.24 -33.58
C THR A 289 5.87 -13.67 -32.30
N PHE A 290 5.13 -14.20 -31.32
CA PHE A 290 5.65 -15.04 -30.26
C PHE A 290 5.52 -16.46 -30.76
N ASP A 291 6.61 -17.14 -31.08
CA ASP A 291 6.55 -18.53 -31.56
C ASP A 291 6.04 -19.43 -30.42
N PHE A 292 4.71 -19.49 -30.25
CA PHE A 292 4.07 -20.34 -29.27
C PHE A 292 4.29 -21.77 -29.75
N ALA A 293 5.21 -22.48 -29.11
CA ALA A 293 5.62 -23.84 -29.46
C ALA A 293 4.49 -24.91 -29.46
N CYS A 294 3.22 -24.51 -29.36
CA CYS A 294 2.04 -25.36 -29.46
C CYS A 294 1.07 -24.99 -30.60
N TYR A 295 1.34 -24.00 -31.44
CA TYR A 295 0.38 -23.62 -32.49
C TYR A 295 0.42 -24.49 -33.76
N ASN A 296 1.39 -25.40 -33.86
CA ASN A 296 1.54 -26.27 -35.04
C ASN A 296 1.00 -27.70 -34.88
N ASP A 297 0.57 -28.14 -33.68
CA ASP A 297 0.14 -29.54 -33.46
C ASP A 297 -1.33 -29.74 -33.04
N ALA A 298 -2.15 -28.68 -33.01
CA ALA A 298 -3.60 -28.82 -32.80
C ALA A 298 -4.37 -28.57 -34.11
N LYS A 299 -4.62 -29.67 -34.84
CA LYS A 299 -5.65 -29.92 -35.88
C LYS A 299 -6.25 -28.69 -36.65
N PRO A 300 -6.27 -28.70 -38.00
CA PRO A 300 -6.61 -27.53 -38.83
C PRO A 300 -8.09 -27.08 -38.88
N HIS A 301 -8.94 -27.36 -37.87
CA HIS A 301 -10.40 -27.14 -38.00
C HIS A 301 -11.07 -26.20 -36.99
N GLY A 302 -10.32 -25.47 -36.14
CA GLY A 302 -10.93 -24.53 -35.17
C GLY A 302 -10.98 -23.05 -35.58
N TYR A 303 -9.97 -22.58 -36.33
CA TYR A 303 -9.72 -21.13 -36.47
C TYR A 303 -10.63 -20.41 -37.48
N GLN A 304 -11.15 -21.10 -38.49
CA GLN A 304 -12.07 -20.49 -39.45
C GLN A 304 -13.52 -20.44 -38.94
N ALA A 305 -13.91 -21.30 -38.00
CA ALA A 305 -15.30 -21.38 -37.54
C ALA A 305 -15.65 -20.31 -36.48
N LEU A 306 -14.76 -20.04 -35.52
CA LEU A 306 -15.04 -19.09 -34.43
C LEU A 306 -14.86 -17.62 -34.83
N VAL A 307 -13.90 -17.31 -35.70
CA VAL A 307 -13.72 -15.95 -36.21
C VAL A 307 -14.89 -15.58 -37.14
N CYS A 308 -15.42 -16.53 -37.92
CA CYS A 308 -16.65 -16.33 -38.68
C CYS A 308 -17.89 -16.20 -37.78
N SER A 309 -18.03 -16.93 -36.67
CA SER A 309 -19.22 -16.80 -35.81
C SER A 309 -19.25 -15.49 -35.02
N HIS A 310 -18.09 -15.01 -34.55
CA HIS A 310 -18.00 -13.75 -33.80
C HIS A 310 -18.13 -12.52 -34.72
N LEU A 311 -17.56 -12.56 -35.93
CA LEU A 311 -17.76 -11.52 -36.94
C LEU A 311 -19.18 -11.55 -37.52
N ALA A 312 -19.80 -12.71 -37.72
CA ALA A 312 -21.20 -12.82 -38.16
C ALA A 312 -22.19 -12.31 -37.10
N SER A 313 -21.92 -12.56 -35.81
CA SER A 313 -22.77 -12.04 -34.73
C SER A 313 -22.61 -10.52 -34.54
N ARG A 314 -21.44 -9.95 -34.87
CA ARG A 314 -21.19 -8.50 -34.83
C ARG A 314 -21.73 -7.79 -36.07
N TRP A 315 -21.69 -8.42 -37.25
CA TRP A 315 -22.34 -7.94 -38.48
C TRP A 315 -23.87 -7.97 -38.39
N LYS A 316 -24.49 -9.03 -37.85
CA LYS A 316 -25.96 -9.07 -37.60
C LYS A 316 -26.43 -7.97 -36.65
N LYS A 317 -25.60 -7.60 -35.67
CA LYS A 317 -25.91 -6.52 -34.73
C LYS A 317 -25.80 -5.14 -35.37
N ILE A 318 -24.86 -4.94 -36.30
CA ILE A 318 -24.71 -3.70 -37.08
C ILE A 318 -25.83 -3.58 -38.14
N GLU A 319 -26.20 -4.66 -38.83
CA GLU A 319 -27.34 -4.66 -39.76
C GLU A 319 -28.69 -4.40 -39.06
N MET A 320 -28.92 -4.94 -37.84
CA MET A 320 -30.13 -4.64 -37.07
C MET A 320 -30.22 -3.17 -36.63
N TYR A 321 -29.10 -2.52 -36.30
CA TYR A 321 -29.08 -1.10 -35.96
C TYR A 321 -29.22 -0.18 -37.19
N SER A 322 -28.66 -0.57 -38.34
CA SER A 322 -28.83 0.18 -39.59
C SER A 322 -30.23 0.04 -40.20
N TYR A 323 -30.86 -1.14 -40.13
CA TYR A 323 -32.25 -1.32 -40.60
C TYR A 323 -33.29 -0.64 -39.69
N GLY A 324 -33.03 -0.54 -38.38
CA GLY A 324 -33.90 0.17 -37.43
C GLY A 324 -33.94 1.70 -37.63
N ILE A 325 -32.82 2.29 -38.08
CA ILE A 325 -32.74 3.73 -38.33
C ILE A 325 -33.30 4.11 -39.71
N ILE A 326 -33.20 3.20 -40.70
CA ILE A 326 -33.72 3.44 -42.06
C ILE A 326 -35.26 3.25 -42.10
N ASN A 327 -35.83 2.26 -41.41
CA ASN A 327 -37.29 2.04 -41.43
C ASN A 327 -38.11 3.14 -40.71
N ASN A 328 -37.52 3.85 -39.75
CA ASN A 328 -38.23 4.94 -39.05
C ASN A 328 -38.36 6.22 -39.90
N ARG A 329 -37.58 6.36 -40.99
CA ARG A 329 -37.73 7.48 -41.94
C ARG A 329 -38.72 7.20 -43.07
N TYR A 330 -38.98 5.94 -43.44
CA TYR A 330 -39.94 5.59 -44.48
C TYR A 330 -41.39 5.41 -43.98
N GLN A 331 -41.59 5.12 -42.69
CA GLN A 331 -42.93 5.01 -42.10
C GLN A 331 -43.61 6.38 -41.85
N ILE A 332 -42.85 7.47 -41.72
CA ILE A 332 -43.42 8.82 -41.51
C ILE A 332 -43.94 9.43 -42.83
N ILE A 333 -43.38 9.03 -43.99
CA ILE A 333 -43.76 9.59 -45.30
C ILE A 333 -45.00 8.87 -45.89
N TRP A 334 -45.26 7.62 -45.53
CA TRP A 334 -46.40 6.84 -46.06
C TRP A 334 -47.75 7.12 -45.40
N THR A 335 -47.79 7.84 -44.26
CA THR A 335 -49.04 8.20 -43.57
C THR A 335 -49.65 9.53 -44.05
N LEU A 336 -48.97 10.28 -44.93
CA LEU A 336 -49.41 11.61 -45.38
C LEU A 336 -50.04 11.63 -46.79
N LEU A 337 -50.06 10.52 -47.52
CA LEU A 337 -50.68 10.42 -48.84
C LEU A 337 -51.56 9.16 -48.92
N GLY A 338 -52.84 9.32 -48.57
CA GLY A 338 -53.86 8.27 -48.62
C GLY A 338 -54.21 7.79 -50.04
N PRO A 339 -54.87 6.63 -50.18
CA PRO A 339 -54.94 5.88 -51.43
C PRO A 339 -56.03 6.37 -52.39
N THR A 340 -55.69 6.43 -53.68
CA THR A 340 -56.59 6.64 -54.81
C THR A 340 -57.43 5.37 -55.08
N LYS A 341 -58.75 5.56 -55.18
CA LYS A 341 -59.71 4.57 -55.66
C LYS A 341 -59.62 4.43 -57.19
N ALA A 342 -59.59 3.20 -57.70
CA ALA A 342 -60.17 2.86 -59.00
C ALA A 342 -60.60 1.39 -59.00
N GLY A 343 -61.92 1.18 -59.00
CA GLY A 343 -62.55 -0.11 -59.24
C GLY A 343 -62.81 -0.32 -60.73
N ALA A 344 -62.78 -1.58 -61.15
CA ALA A 344 -62.98 -2.02 -62.53
C ALA A 344 -64.45 -1.93 -62.98
N ARG A 345 -64.69 -1.30 -64.14
CA ARG A 345 -65.40 -1.85 -65.30
C ARG A 345 -65.21 -0.94 -66.50
#